data_AF-A0A1V1TQN6-F1
#
_entry.id   AF-A0A1V1TQN6-F1
#
_cell.length_a   1.000
_cell.length_b   1.000
_cell.length_c   1.000
_cell.angle_alpha   90.00
_cell.angle_beta   90.00
_cell.angle_gamma   90.00
#
_symmetry.space_group_name_H-M   'P 1'
#
loop_
_entity.id
_entity.type
_entity.pdbx_description
1 polymer ?
#
loop_
_entity_poly.entity_id
_entity_poly.type
_entity_poly.pdbx_seq_one_letter_code
_entity_poly.pdbx_strand_id
1 'polypeptide(L)'
;MVFHVGDDLLNAEDSWRHILRRHLSYFGDEDGFNGYMDLIGEENPVHDRVMGLMNDFLTGDGPQSFQNWVDIDPTFRDLIVKMTRLDPALRITAQQAIDHPWFSAV
;
A
#
# COMPACT_ATOMS: atom_id res chain seq x y z
N MET A 1 13.06 0.42 -11.67
CA MET A 1 11.67 0.87 -11.42
C MET A 1 11.36 0.67 -9.95
N VAL A 2 10.68 1.61 -9.30
CA VAL A 2 10.58 1.67 -7.83
C VAL A 2 9.75 0.53 -7.20
N PHE A 3 8.78 0.00 -7.95
CA PHE A 3 7.95 -1.14 -7.56
C PHE A 3 8.47 -2.49 -8.09
N HIS A 4 9.65 -2.51 -8.71
CA HIS A 4 10.20 -3.74 -9.26
C HIS A 4 10.63 -4.70 -8.14
N VAL A 5 10.14 -5.92 -8.23
CA VAL A 5 10.65 -7.08 -7.48
C VAL A 5 11.45 -7.90 -8.48
N GLY A 6 12.69 -8.26 -8.14
CA GLY A 6 13.56 -9.03 -9.04
C GLY A 6 13.01 -10.42 -9.32
N ASP A 7 13.32 -10.97 -10.50
CA ASP A 7 12.85 -12.29 -10.93
C ASP A 7 13.26 -13.41 -9.95
N ASP A 8 14.41 -13.26 -9.29
CA ASP A 8 14.86 -14.16 -8.23
C ASP A 8 13.88 -14.22 -7.05
N LEU A 9 13.38 -13.06 -6.62
CA LEU A 9 12.41 -12.94 -5.54
C LEU A 9 10.98 -13.26 -5.97
N LEU A 10 10.63 -13.00 -7.23
CA LEU A 10 9.32 -13.35 -7.79
C LEU A 10 9.14 -14.85 -8.00
N ASN A 11 10.22 -15.57 -8.29
CA ASN A 11 10.22 -17.02 -8.46
C ASN A 11 10.50 -17.80 -7.16
N ALA A 12 10.69 -17.10 -6.03
CA ALA A 12 10.87 -17.73 -4.73
C ALA A 12 9.56 -18.33 -4.19
N GLU A 13 9.68 -19.34 -3.32
CA GLU A 13 8.52 -19.98 -2.66
C GLU A 13 7.70 -18.98 -1.83
N ASP A 14 8.38 -17.98 -1.25
CA ASP A 14 7.78 -16.90 -0.48
C ASP A 14 7.64 -15.59 -1.28
N SER A 15 7.53 -15.66 -2.61
CA SER A 15 7.34 -14.49 -3.50
C SER A 15 6.22 -13.54 -3.04
N TRP A 16 5.15 -14.08 -2.46
CA TRP A 16 4.06 -13.32 -1.84
C TRP A 16 4.56 -12.30 -0.82
N ARG A 17 5.61 -12.63 -0.04
CA ARG A 17 6.18 -11.79 1.01
C ARG A 17 6.81 -10.55 0.40
N HIS A 18 7.56 -10.70 -0.68
CA HIS A 18 8.21 -9.59 -1.38
C HIS A 18 7.20 -8.66 -2.05
N ILE A 19 6.14 -9.23 -2.63
CA ILE A 19 5.07 -8.47 -3.29
C ILE A 19 4.25 -7.70 -2.25
N LEU A 20 3.76 -8.37 -1.18
CA LEU A 20 2.94 -7.73 -0.16
C LEU A 20 3.73 -6.71 0.65
N ARG A 21 4.99 -7.00 1.01
CA ARG A 21 5.85 -6.04 1.72
C ARG A 21 5.95 -4.72 0.95
N ARG A 22 6.08 -4.74 -0.38
CA ARG A 22 6.13 -3.52 -1.20
C ARG A 22 4.83 -2.73 -1.08
N HIS A 23 3.68 -3.38 -1.26
CA HIS A 23 2.37 -2.71 -1.18
C HIS A 23 2.12 -2.09 0.19
N LEU A 24 2.36 -2.85 1.26
CA LEU A 24 2.20 -2.36 2.64
C LEU A 24 3.19 -1.23 2.96
N SER A 25 4.43 -1.34 2.49
CA SER A 25 5.47 -0.32 2.74
C SER A 25 5.17 1.01 2.05
N TYR A 26 4.66 0.99 0.81
CA TYR A 26 4.39 2.22 0.05
C TYR A 26 3.03 2.84 0.36
N PHE A 27 1.99 2.03 0.53
CA PHE A 27 0.60 2.49 0.56
C PHE A 27 -0.10 2.21 1.90
N GLY A 28 0.57 1.56 2.83
CA GLY A 28 0.05 1.33 4.16
C GLY A 28 0.08 2.59 5.03
N ASP A 29 -1.00 2.76 5.77
CA ASP A 29 -1.15 3.69 6.88
C ASP A 29 -1.98 3.02 7.97
N GLU A 30 -2.01 3.60 9.17
CA GLU A 30 -2.61 2.99 10.35
C GLU A 30 -4.10 2.65 10.14
N ASP A 31 -4.90 3.62 9.68
CA ASP A 31 -6.32 3.43 9.42
C ASP A 31 -6.55 2.39 8.31
N GLY A 32 -5.76 2.47 7.24
CA GLY A 32 -5.84 1.53 6.13
C GLY A 32 -5.49 0.11 6.54
N PHE A 33 -4.54 -0.05 7.45
CA PHE A 33 -4.18 -1.35 8.01
C PHE A 33 -5.31 -1.91 8.85
N ASN A 34 -5.82 -1.15 9.82
CA ASN A 34 -6.88 -1.62 10.72
C ASN A 34 -8.12 -2.06 9.92
N GLY A 35 -8.59 -1.24 8.98
CA GLY A 35 -9.74 -1.61 8.15
C GLY A 35 -9.48 -2.82 7.25
N TYR A 36 -8.25 -3.00 6.76
CA TYR A 36 -7.89 -4.20 6.00
C TYR A 36 -7.87 -5.45 6.88
N MET A 37 -7.34 -5.37 8.10
CA MET A 37 -7.32 -6.49 9.05
C MET A 37 -8.73 -6.90 9.47
N ASP A 38 -9.60 -5.93 9.75
CA ASP A 38 -11.02 -6.17 10.04
C ASP A 38 -11.74 -6.84 8.86
N LEU A 39 -11.43 -6.41 7.63
CA LEU A 39 -12.04 -6.97 6.42
C LEU A 39 -11.66 -8.43 6.18
N ILE A 40 -10.38 -8.79 6.36
CA ILE A 40 -9.92 -10.16 6.10
C ILE A 40 -10.26 -11.12 7.25
N GLY A 41 -10.35 -10.62 8.48
CA GLY A 41 -10.65 -11.39 9.69
C GLY A 41 -9.49 -12.28 10.18
N GLU A 42 -9.47 -12.56 11.49
CA GLU A 42 -8.39 -13.32 12.16
C GLU A 42 -8.24 -14.76 11.65
N GLU A 43 -9.33 -15.39 11.19
CA GLU A 43 -9.29 -16.78 10.70
C GLU A 43 -8.63 -16.92 9.33
N ASN A 44 -8.38 -15.80 8.63
CA ASN A 44 -7.80 -15.82 7.31
C ASN A 44 -6.27 -16.02 7.37
N PRO A 45 -5.69 -17.01 6.69
CA PRO A 45 -4.24 -17.23 6.68
C PRO A 45 -3.40 -16.02 6.22
N VAL A 46 -4.01 -15.05 5.52
CA VAL A 46 -3.37 -13.80 5.12
C VAL A 46 -3.19 -12.84 6.32
N HIS A 47 -4.06 -12.93 7.33
CA HIS A 47 -4.01 -12.09 8.54
C HIS A 47 -2.63 -12.14 9.20
N ASP A 48 -2.17 -13.33 9.55
CA ASP A 48 -0.87 -13.52 10.23
C ASP A 48 0.31 -13.10 9.36
N ARG A 49 0.19 -13.28 8.03
CA ARG A 49 1.23 -12.86 7.07
C ARG A 49 1.40 -11.34 7.07
N VAL A 50 0.29 -10.62 7.08
CA VAL A 50 0.27 -9.15 7.03
C VAL A 50 0.70 -8.58 8.38
N MET A 51 0.26 -9.17 9.50
CA MET A 51 0.77 -8.87 10.84
C MET A 51 2.28 -9.09 10.95
N GLY A 52 2.80 -10.19 10.41
CA GLY A 52 4.24 -10.47 10.38
C GLY A 52 5.02 -9.38 9.64
N LEU A 53 4.53 -8.96 8.47
CA LEU A 53 5.13 -7.88 7.68
C LEU A 53 5.10 -6.53 8.41
N MET A 54 4.04 -6.22 9.14
CA MET A 54 3.94 -5.02 9.98
C MET A 54 5.01 -5.00 11.06
N ASN A 55 5.14 -6.12 11.77
CA ASN A 55 6.14 -6.26 12.82
C ASN A 55 7.55 -6.06 12.25
N ASP A 56 7.83 -6.58 11.05
CA ASP A 56 9.11 -6.37 10.37
C ASP A 56 9.40 -4.88 10.07
N PHE A 57 8.37 -4.05 9.86
CA PHE A 57 8.56 -2.61 9.69
C PHE A 57 8.87 -1.92 11.02
N LEU A 58 8.22 -2.33 12.10
CA LEU A 58 8.44 -1.77 13.44
C LEU A 58 9.85 -2.08 13.99
N THR A 59 10.40 -3.24 13.64
CA THR A 59 11.70 -3.69 14.14
C THR A 59 12.86 -3.47 13.15
N GLY A 60 12.57 -3.01 11.92
CA GLY A 60 13.53 -2.85 10.83
C GLY A 60 13.58 -1.43 10.27
N ASP A 61 13.83 -1.31 8.96
CA ASP A 61 14.02 -0.03 8.25
C ASP A 61 12.75 0.82 8.06
N GLY A 62 11.63 0.46 8.71
CA GLY A 62 10.35 1.14 8.55
C GLY A 62 9.71 1.02 7.15
N PRO A 63 8.49 1.55 6.97
CA PRO A 63 7.83 1.61 5.67
C PRO A 63 8.37 2.77 4.81
N GLN A 64 8.44 2.55 3.51
CA GLN A 64 8.86 3.54 2.51
C GLN A 64 7.67 4.33 1.95
N SER A 65 6.84 4.90 2.83
CA SER A 65 5.54 5.47 2.46
C SER A 65 5.63 6.44 1.26
N PHE A 66 4.80 6.20 0.25
CA PHE A 66 4.68 7.03 -0.95
C PHE A 66 4.19 8.45 -0.62
N GLN A 67 3.45 8.61 0.47
CA GLN A 67 2.98 9.91 0.97
C GLN A 67 4.15 10.87 1.31
N ASN A 68 5.33 10.32 1.62
CA ASN A 68 6.50 11.11 2.03
C ASN A 68 7.44 11.46 0.88
N TRP A 69 7.13 11.06 -0.36
CA TRP A 69 8.01 11.33 -1.50
C TRP A 69 7.92 12.79 -1.91
N VAL A 70 9.06 13.49 -1.89
CA VAL A 70 9.13 14.95 -2.09
C VAL A 70 9.22 15.36 -3.55
N ASP A 71 9.71 14.48 -4.43
CA ASP A 71 9.93 14.77 -5.86
C ASP A 71 8.68 14.51 -6.73
N ILE A 72 7.52 14.34 -6.10
CA ILE A 72 6.26 14.01 -6.76
C ILE A 72 5.30 15.18 -6.62
N ASP A 73 4.57 15.51 -7.70
CA ASP A 73 3.55 16.57 -7.67
C ASP A 73 2.58 16.33 -6.50
N PRO A 74 2.31 17.34 -5.65
CA PRO A 74 1.48 17.16 -4.46
C PRO A 74 0.07 16.65 -4.76
N THR A 75 -0.53 17.08 -5.87
CA THR A 75 -1.89 16.67 -6.26
C THR A 75 -1.89 15.28 -6.90
N PHE A 76 -0.85 14.90 -7.63
CA PHE A 76 -0.68 13.51 -8.06
C PHE A 76 -0.49 12.58 -6.88
N ARG A 77 0.35 12.97 -5.92
CA ARG A 77 0.61 12.19 -4.71
C ARG A 77 -0.67 11.98 -3.90
N ASP A 78 -1.46 13.04 -3.71
CA ASP A 78 -2.76 12.97 -3.04
C ASP A 78 -3.74 12.01 -3.75
N LEU A 79 -3.81 12.07 -5.08
CA LEU A 79 -4.62 11.14 -5.88
C LEU A 79 -4.21 9.69 -5.64
N ILE A 80 -2.91 9.38 -5.78
CA ILE A 80 -2.42 8.00 -5.67
C ILE A 80 -2.67 7.47 -4.26
N VAL A 81 -2.35 8.23 -3.21
CA VAL A 81 -2.59 7.81 -1.82
C VAL A 81 -4.07 7.46 -1.59
N LYS A 82 -4.99 8.27 -2.11
CA LYS A 82 -6.44 8.02 -2.02
C LYS A 82 -6.89 6.79 -2.81
N MET A 83 -6.29 6.52 -3.96
CA MET A 83 -6.61 5.36 -4.80
C MET A 83 -6.01 4.05 -4.26
N THR A 84 -4.92 4.12 -3.51
CA THR A 84 -4.18 2.93 -3.04
C THR A 84 -4.41 2.62 -1.56
N ARG A 85 -5.38 3.26 -0.90
CA ARG A 85 -5.79 2.95 0.48
C ARG A 85 -5.97 1.43 0.65
N LEU A 86 -5.32 0.88 1.69
CA LEU A 86 -5.39 -0.55 2.00
C LEU A 86 -6.81 -0.95 2.39
N ASP A 87 -7.44 -0.19 3.29
CA ASP A 87 -8.87 -0.33 3.58
C ASP A 87 -9.69 0.11 2.34
N PRO A 88 -10.42 -0.82 1.70
CA PRO A 88 -11.25 -0.50 0.55
C PRO A 88 -12.37 0.50 0.86
N ALA A 89 -12.86 0.57 2.10
CA ALA A 89 -13.90 1.52 2.49
C ALA A 89 -13.39 2.97 2.51
N LEU A 90 -12.09 3.16 2.66
CA LEU A 90 -11.43 4.46 2.68
C LEU A 90 -10.88 4.86 1.31
N ARG A 91 -10.93 3.97 0.32
CA ARG A 91 -10.47 4.21 -1.04
C ARG A 91 -11.47 5.06 -1.81
N ILE A 92 -10.98 6.03 -2.56
CA ILE A 92 -11.85 6.80 -3.46
C ILE A 92 -12.39 5.93 -4.60
N THR A 93 -13.60 6.23 -5.04
CA THR A 93 -14.21 5.60 -6.22
C THR A 93 -13.56 6.11 -7.51
N ALA A 94 -13.79 5.39 -8.62
CA ALA A 94 -13.35 5.82 -9.94
C ALA A 94 -13.90 7.20 -10.33
N GLN A 95 -15.15 7.50 -9.96
CA GLN A 95 -15.77 8.81 -10.21
C GLN A 95 -15.05 9.92 -9.42
N GLN A 96 -14.80 9.70 -8.13
CA GLN A 96 -14.04 10.67 -7.33
C GLN A 96 -12.60 10.83 -7.81
N ALA A 97 -12.00 9.77 -8.35
CA ALA A 97 -10.65 9.82 -8.92
C ALA A 97 -10.61 10.68 -10.19
N ILE A 98 -11.57 10.56 -11.10
CA ILE A 98 -11.60 11.38 -12.32
C ILE A 98 -11.92 12.86 -12.04
N ASP A 99 -12.70 13.13 -10.99
CA ASP A 99 -13.01 14.48 -10.54
C ASP A 99 -11.86 15.13 -9.71
N HIS A 100 -10.74 14.42 -9.52
CA HIS A 100 -9.61 14.87 -8.72
C HIS A 100 -8.86 16.04 -9.40
N PRO A 101 -8.37 17.05 -8.64
CA PRO A 101 -7.65 18.21 -9.20
C PRO A 101 -6.47 17.87 -10.11
N TRP A 102 -5.82 16.72 -9.88
CA TRP A 102 -4.74 16.21 -10.74
C TRP A 102 -5.17 16.07 -12.21
N PHE A 103 -6.39 15.58 -12.46
CA PHE A 103 -6.91 15.42 -13.82
C PHE A 103 -7.57 16.70 -14.34
N SER A 104 -8.05 17.57 -13.46
CA SER A 104 -8.64 18.87 -13.82
C SER A 104 -7.61 19.94 -14.19
N ALA A 105 -6.32 19.68 -13.96
CA ALA A 105 -5.22 20.58 -14.31
C ALA A 105 -4.70 20.40 -15.75
N VAL A 106 -5.38 19.59 -16.57
CA VAL A 106 -5.05 19.29 -17.97
C VAL A 106 -5.94 20.04 -18.94
#